data_AF-A0A4V2AZH7-F1
#
_entry.id   AF-A0A4V2AZH7-F1
#
_cell.length_a   1.000
_cell.length_b   1.000
_cell.length_c   1.000
_cell.angle_alpha   90.00
_cell.angle_beta   90.00
_cell.angle_gamma   90.00
#
_symmetry.space_group_name_H-M   'P 1'
#
loop_
_entity.id
_entity.type
_entity.pdbx_description
1 polymer ?
#
loop_
_entity_poly.entity_id
_entity_poly.type
_entity_poly.pdbx_seq_one_letter_code
_entity_poly.pdbx_strand_id
1 'polypeptide(L)'
;MQVISNTDKRFFEETKKQLALFGSKECNFLKVELLFYDTLQVARHYGDDPADNSLLAALKQLQLVGFAEAKTRCNKVTTQERLIKRFNGQFRAVLGSALRKQPCLTPAV
;
A
#
# COMPACT_ATOMS: atom_id res chain seq x y z
N MET A 1 14.45 11.46 7.59
CA MET A 1 13.11 11.82 7.03
C MET A 1 13.11 11.49 5.54
N GLN A 2 12.21 10.61 5.10
CA GLN A 2 12.14 10.14 3.71
C GLN A 2 11.48 11.20 2.80
N VAL A 3 12.19 11.66 1.78
CA VAL A 3 11.65 12.60 0.77
C VAL A 3 11.19 11.80 -0.45
N ILE A 4 9.88 11.66 -0.62
CA ILE A 4 9.29 10.96 -1.77
C ILE A 4 9.24 11.92 -2.97
N SER A 5 9.70 11.46 -4.15
CA SER A 5 9.65 12.20 -5.40
C SER A 5 8.22 12.55 -5.81
N ASN A 6 8.03 13.68 -6.50
CA ASN A 6 6.70 14.07 -7.00
C ASN A 6 6.12 13.07 -8.02
N THR A 7 6.98 12.37 -8.77
CA THR A 7 6.56 11.30 -9.68
C THR A 7 5.97 10.13 -8.90
N ASP A 8 6.62 9.71 -7.83
CA ASP A 8 6.18 8.56 -7.03
C ASP A 8 4.97 8.91 -6.15
N LYS A 9 4.83 10.19 -5.74
CA LYS A 9 3.59 10.68 -5.14
C LYS A 9 2.40 10.55 -6.10
N ARG A 10 2.57 10.93 -7.37
CA ARG A 10 1.53 10.76 -8.40
C ARG A 10 1.22 9.27 -8.59
N PHE A 11 2.23 8.42 -8.61
CA PHE A 11 2.04 6.97 -8.65
C PHE A 11 1.20 6.48 -7.47
N PHE A 12 1.53 6.85 -6.22
CA PHE A 12 0.77 6.41 -5.04
C PHE A 12 -0.68 6.93 -5.03
N GLU A 13 -0.91 8.17 -5.48
CA GLU A 13 -2.26 8.70 -5.63
C GLU A 13 -3.05 7.96 -6.73
N GLU A 14 -2.41 7.61 -7.84
CA GLU A 14 -3.03 6.81 -8.89
C GLU A 14 -3.34 5.39 -8.39
N THR A 15 -2.43 4.75 -7.68
CA THR A 15 -2.66 3.45 -7.02
C THR A 15 -3.84 3.52 -6.06
N LYS A 16 -3.99 4.60 -5.27
CA LYS A 16 -5.17 4.80 -4.40
C LYS A 16 -6.48 4.91 -5.17
N LYS A 17 -6.48 5.51 -6.36
CA LYS A 17 -7.65 5.60 -7.24
C LYS A 17 -7.96 4.23 -7.85
N GLN A 18 -6.97 3.53 -8.37
CA GLN A 18 -7.15 2.20 -8.94
C GLN A 18 -7.66 1.19 -7.91
N LEU A 19 -7.16 1.24 -6.67
CA LEU A 19 -7.70 0.43 -5.56
C LEU A 19 -9.17 0.74 -5.27
N ALA A 20 -9.61 1.98 -5.44
CA ALA A 20 -11.02 2.34 -5.28
C ALA A 20 -11.88 1.78 -6.42
N LEU A 21 -11.36 1.79 -7.65
CA LEU A 21 -12.04 1.29 -8.85
C LEU A 21 -12.16 -0.24 -8.87
N PHE A 22 -11.12 -0.95 -8.43
CA PHE A 22 -11.09 -2.41 -8.40
C PHE A 22 -12.05 -3.02 -7.36
N GLY A 23 -12.36 -2.30 -6.29
CA GLY A 23 -13.28 -2.78 -5.26
C GLY A 23 -12.73 -4.00 -4.51
N SER A 24 -13.61 -4.84 -3.98
CA SER A 24 -13.23 -5.98 -3.10
C SER A 24 -13.54 -7.35 -3.70
N LYS A 25 -13.88 -7.40 -4.99
CA LYS A 25 -14.19 -8.65 -5.68
C LYS A 25 -12.93 -9.50 -5.86
N GLU A 26 -13.08 -10.80 -5.68
CA GLU A 26 -11.99 -11.77 -5.84
C GLU A 26 -11.29 -11.68 -7.21
N CYS A 27 -12.05 -11.49 -8.29
CA CYS A 27 -11.49 -11.37 -9.65
C CYS A 27 -10.54 -10.18 -9.83
N ASN A 28 -10.60 -9.19 -8.95
CA ASN A 28 -9.73 -8.03 -8.97
C ASN A 28 -8.57 -8.16 -7.97
N PHE A 29 -8.52 -9.22 -7.15
CA PHE A 29 -7.46 -9.41 -6.17
C PHE A 29 -6.09 -9.55 -6.82
N LEU A 30 -5.98 -10.25 -7.95
CA LEU A 30 -4.71 -10.35 -8.69
C LEU A 30 -4.22 -8.97 -9.15
N LYS A 31 -5.12 -8.08 -9.58
CA LYS A 31 -4.77 -6.70 -9.99
C LYS A 31 -4.30 -5.87 -8.79
N VAL A 32 -4.95 -6.05 -7.65
CA VAL A 32 -4.56 -5.45 -6.37
C VAL A 32 -3.19 -5.96 -5.92
N GLU A 33 -2.92 -7.26 -6.05
CA GLU A 33 -1.63 -7.89 -5.75
C GLU A 33 -0.51 -7.30 -6.61
N LEU A 34 -0.74 -7.17 -7.92
CA LEU A 34 0.23 -6.53 -8.84
C LEU A 34 0.54 -5.10 -8.42
N LEU A 35 -0.49 -4.27 -8.16
CA LEU A 35 -0.30 -2.90 -7.68
C LEU A 35 0.48 -2.83 -6.35
N PHE A 36 0.26 -3.81 -5.48
CA PHE A 36 0.96 -3.90 -4.21
C PHE A 36 2.45 -4.21 -4.41
N TYR A 37 2.80 -5.14 -5.31
CA TYR A 37 4.18 -5.43 -5.66
C TYR A 37 4.88 -4.26 -6.35
N ASP A 38 4.20 -3.56 -7.27
CA ASP A 38 4.74 -2.35 -7.90
C ASP A 38 5.01 -1.28 -6.84
N THR A 39 4.09 -1.10 -5.89
CA THR A 39 4.28 -0.16 -4.77
C THR A 39 5.44 -0.56 -3.87
N LEU A 40 5.62 -1.85 -3.58
CA LEU A 40 6.77 -2.36 -2.82
C LEU A 40 8.08 -2.07 -3.55
N GLN A 41 8.12 -2.26 -4.86
CA GLN A 41 9.30 -1.97 -5.67
C GLN A 41 9.62 -0.47 -5.65
N VAL A 42 8.62 0.38 -5.83
CA VAL A 42 8.79 1.84 -5.73
C VAL A 42 9.27 2.24 -4.33
N ALA A 43 8.71 1.65 -3.27
CA ALA A 43 9.14 1.90 -1.91
C ALA A 43 10.59 1.50 -1.68
N ARG A 44 11.08 0.38 -2.24
CA ARG A 44 12.48 -0.07 -2.10
C ARG A 44 13.50 0.92 -2.69
N HIS A 45 13.13 1.71 -3.71
CA HIS A 45 14.04 2.72 -4.28
C HIS A 45 14.48 3.79 -3.27
N TYR A 46 13.75 3.93 -2.16
CA TYR A 46 14.05 4.88 -1.09
C TYR A 46 14.90 4.30 0.04
N GLY A 47 15.47 3.10 -0.15
CA GLY A 47 16.30 2.41 0.82
C GLY A 47 15.59 1.25 1.51
N ASP A 48 16.36 0.26 1.95
CA ASP A 48 15.84 -0.96 2.58
C ASP A 48 15.79 -0.90 4.12
N ASP A 49 16.37 0.14 4.71
CA ASP A 49 16.38 0.33 6.17
C ASP A 49 14.96 0.66 6.67
N PRO A 50 14.38 -0.17 7.55
CA PRO A 50 13.04 0.07 8.10
C PRO A 50 12.95 1.31 9.01
N ALA A 51 14.05 1.80 9.58
CA ALA A 51 14.08 3.01 10.40
C ALA A 51 13.91 4.28 9.55
N ASP A 52 14.49 4.28 8.35
CA ASP A 52 14.41 5.41 7.41
C ASP A 52 13.23 5.30 6.44
N ASN A 53 12.87 4.08 6.03
CA ASN A 53 11.81 3.80 5.07
C ASN A 53 10.57 3.20 5.73
N SER A 54 9.87 4.06 6.47
CA SER A 54 8.63 3.66 7.16
C SER A 54 7.51 3.20 6.22
N LEU A 55 7.52 3.60 4.93
CA LEU A 55 6.59 3.10 3.92
C LEU A 55 6.88 1.63 3.60
N LEU A 56 8.13 1.28 3.32
CA LEU A 56 8.54 -0.09 3.05
C LEU A 56 8.28 -1.01 4.24
N ALA A 57 8.55 -0.55 5.46
CA ALA A 57 8.26 -1.28 6.68
C ALA A 57 6.74 -1.57 6.82
N ALA A 58 5.89 -0.56 6.60
CA ALA A 58 4.44 -0.72 6.67
C ALA A 58 3.89 -1.64 5.57
N LEU A 59 4.45 -1.58 4.35
CA LEU A 59 4.10 -2.50 3.27
C LEU A 59 4.53 -3.94 3.57
N LYS A 60 5.76 -4.16 4.07
CA LYS A 60 6.23 -5.50 4.49
C LYS A 60 5.35 -6.08 5.59
N GLN A 61 4.94 -5.27 6.57
CA GLN A 61 4.01 -5.70 7.61
C GLN A 61 2.63 -6.06 7.04
N LEU A 62 2.12 -5.27 6.09
CA LEU A 62 0.86 -5.56 5.40
C LEU A 62 0.93 -6.86 4.58
N GLN A 63 2.09 -7.15 3.99
CA GLN A 63 2.35 -8.42 3.30
C GLN A 63 2.32 -9.61 4.27
N LEU A 64 2.93 -9.48 5.45
CA LEU A 64 2.97 -10.57 6.43
C LEU A 64 1.59 -10.86 7.03
N VAL A 65 0.81 -9.82 7.33
CA VAL A 65 -0.46 -9.95 8.06
C VAL A 65 -1.66 -10.10 7.13
N GLY A 66 -1.83 -9.21 6.15
CA GLY A 66 -3.03 -9.18 5.32
C GLY A 66 -2.93 -10.03 4.07
N PHE A 67 -1.74 -10.12 3.47
CA PHE A 67 -1.56 -10.78 2.19
C PHE A 67 -1.50 -12.32 2.32
N ALA A 68 -0.84 -12.84 3.36
CA ALA A 68 -0.86 -14.26 3.68
C ALA A 68 -2.29 -14.76 3.98
N GLU A 69 -3.06 -14.01 4.78
CA GLU A 69 -4.45 -14.33 5.09
C GLU A 69 -5.34 -14.31 3.83
N ALA A 70 -5.20 -13.31 2.96
CA ALA A 70 -6.00 -13.20 1.73
C ALA A 70 -5.61 -14.24 0.65
N LYS A 71 -4.36 -14.70 0.62
CA LYS A 71 -3.85 -15.70 -0.34
C LYS A 71 -4.12 -17.15 0.09
N THR A 72 -4.37 -17.37 1.38
CA THR A 72 -4.76 -18.70 1.87
C THR A 72 -6.14 -19.02 1.28
N ARG A 73 -6.22 -20.02 0.38
CA ARG A 73 -7.45 -20.45 -0.29
C ARG A 73 -8.54 -20.78 0.73
N CYS A 74 -9.32 -19.78 1.11
CA CYS A 74 -10.49 -19.97 1.94
C CYS A 74 -11.58 -20.56 1.05
N ASN A 75 -12.08 -21.75 1.38
CA ASN A 75 -13.16 -22.44 0.67
C ASN A 75 -14.51 -21.68 0.66
N LYS A 76 -14.54 -20.41 1.09
CA LYS A 76 -15.72 -19.55 1.21
C LYS A 76 -15.43 -18.17 0.62
N VAL A 77 -16.02 -17.90 -0.55
CA VAL A 77 -15.92 -16.64 -1.32
C VAL A 77 -16.21 -15.41 -0.44
N THR A 78 -17.22 -15.48 0.43
CA THR A 78 -17.59 -14.37 1.34
C THR A 78 -16.53 -14.03 2.38
N THR A 79 -15.76 -15.01 2.84
CA THR A 79 -14.63 -14.78 3.76
C THR A 79 -13.47 -14.12 3.02
N GLN A 80 -13.20 -14.57 1.80
CA GLN A 80 -12.13 -14.05 0.95
C GLN A 80 -12.38 -12.60 0.55
N GLU A 81 -13.60 -12.23 0.12
CA GLU A 81 -13.94 -10.83 -0.18
C GLU A 81 -13.80 -9.92 1.04
N ARG A 82 -14.12 -10.41 2.25
CA ARG A 82 -13.92 -9.66 3.50
C ARG A 82 -12.43 -9.41 3.78
N LEU A 83 -11.59 -10.42 3.56
CA LEU A 83 -10.13 -10.31 3.71
C LEU A 83 -9.54 -9.36 2.66
N ILE A 84 -9.97 -9.45 1.40
CA ILE A 84 -9.56 -8.52 0.32
C ILE A 84 -9.99 -7.09 0.66
N LYS A 85 -11.21 -6.90 1.17
CA LYS A 85 -11.70 -5.58 1.60
C LYS A 85 -10.85 -5.01 2.73
N ARG A 86 -10.48 -5.84 3.71
CA ARG A 86 -9.60 -5.44 4.83
C ARG A 86 -8.21 -5.07 4.32
N PHE A 87 -7.62 -5.90 3.47
CA PHE A 87 -6.33 -5.65 2.83
C PHE A 87 -6.36 -4.33 2.05
N ASN A 88 -7.36 -4.11 1.19
CA ASN A 88 -7.50 -2.86 0.44
C ASN A 88 -7.63 -1.63 1.34
N GLY A 89 -8.39 -1.73 2.44
CA GLY A 89 -8.51 -0.66 3.41
C GLY A 89 -7.16 -0.31 4.06
N GLN A 90 -6.43 -1.33 4.49
CA GLN A 90 -5.10 -1.16 5.08
C GLN A 90 -4.09 -0.63 4.07
N PHE A 91 -4.11 -1.13 2.83
CA PHE A 91 -3.21 -0.68 1.77
C PHE A 91 -3.41 0.81 1.45
N ARG A 92 -4.66 1.26 1.33
CA ARG A 92 -4.98 2.69 1.14
C ARG A 92 -4.52 3.54 2.33
N ALA A 93 -4.61 3.02 3.56
CA ALA A 93 -4.15 3.72 4.76
C ALA A 93 -2.62 3.88 4.80
N VAL A 94 -1.88 2.83 4.39
CA VAL A 94 -0.40 2.88 4.28
C VAL A 94 0.02 3.92 3.24
N LEU A 95 -0.58 3.90 2.05
CA LEU A 95 -0.31 4.89 1.00
C LEU A 95 -0.64 6.31 1.47
N GLY A 96 -1.77 6.50 2.15
CA GLY A 96 -2.14 7.80 2.71
C GLY A 96 -1.18 8.32 3.78
N SER A 97 -0.62 7.43 4.59
CA SER A 97 0.34 7.80 5.64
C SER A 97 1.70 8.21 5.05
N ALA A 98 2.17 7.54 3.99
CA ALA A 98 3.40 7.92 3.31
C ALA A 98 3.29 9.28 2.61
N LEU A 99 2.11 9.64 2.10
CA LEU A 99 1.86 10.95 1.50
C LEU A 99 1.75 12.09 2.54
N ARG A 100 1.33 11.78 3.77
CA ARG A 100 1.19 12.76 4.87
C ARG A 100 2.48 13.05 5.62
N LYS A 101 3.49 12.18 5.56
CA LYS A 101 4.82 12.44 6.13
C LYS A 101 5.59 13.43 5.25
N GLN A 102 5.06 14.65 5.15
CA GLN A 102 5.78 15.81 4.67
C GLN A 102 6.55 16.39 5.86
N PRO A 103 7.80 16.84 5.70
CA PRO A 103 8.28 17.90 6.58
C PRO A 103 7.37 19.09 6.28
N CYS A 104 6.59 19.50 7.27
CA CYS A 104 6.00 20.83 7.28
C CYS A 104 7.17 21.79 7.03
N LEU A 105 7.13 22.49 5.90
CA LEU A 105 7.93 23.69 5.68
C LEU A 105 7.65 24.60 6.88
N THR A 106 8.60 24.69 7.81
CA THR A 106 8.70 25.86 8.67
C THR A 106 8.97 27.05 7.76
N PRO A 107 8.11 28.08 7.70
CA PRO A 107 8.53 29.34 7.12
C PRO A 107 9.62 29.87 8.05
N ALA A 108 10.83 30.03 7.53
CA ALA A 108 11.86 30.80 8.20
C ALA A 108 11.38 32.26 8.22
N VAL A 109 11.09 32.77 9.42
CA VAL A 109 11.02 34.19 9.74
C VAL A 109 11.84 34.39 11.01
#